data_AF-A0A1J0WH46-F1
#
_entry.id   AF-A0A1J0WH46-F1
#
_cell.length_a   1.000
_cell.length_b   1.000
_cell.length_c   1.000
_cell.angle_alpha   90.00
_cell.angle_beta   90.00
_cell.angle_gamma   90.00
#
_symmetry.space_group_name_H-M   'P 1'
#
loop_
_entity.id
_entity.type
_entity.pdbx_description
1 polymer ?
#
loop_
_entity_poly.entity_id
_entity_poly.type
_entity_poly.pdbx_seq_one_letter_code
_entity_poly.pdbx_strand_id
1 'polypeptide(L)'
;MLTPLVRRTRGFLFADPVRLIELFSALNLLSWAQLLARQPELLLRDSYSGFSHLGALNWAALVALIAGAQLVPVLLRLRHGQTMRFLAMCCAAGVWLVIALSFMSAGVSTTATANYQLLSLICMASGVYLGWNSSRNS
;
A
#
# COMPACT_ATOMS: atom_id res chain seq x y z
N MET A 1 -1.37 -19.37 29.20
CA MET A 1 0.02 -18.97 28.89
C MET A 1 0.17 -18.85 27.37
N LEU A 2 0.51 -17.67 26.83
CA LEU A 2 0.83 -17.55 25.40
C LEU A 2 2.29 -18.00 25.17
N THR A 3 2.54 -18.72 24.08
CA THR A 3 3.90 -19.13 23.71
C THR A 3 4.77 -17.89 23.43
N PRO A 4 6.09 -17.97 23.65
CA PRO A 4 7.01 -16.84 23.41
C PRO A 4 6.93 -16.30 21.98
N LEU A 5 6.66 -17.17 21.00
CA LEU A 5 6.45 -16.79 19.61
C LEU A 5 5.19 -15.93 19.42
N VAL A 6 4.07 -16.31 20.02
CA VAL A 6 2.81 -15.52 19.94
C VAL A 6 2.97 -14.16 20.62
N ARG A 7 3.73 -14.08 21.71
CA ARG A 7 4.02 -12.80 22.36
C ARG A 7 4.86 -11.90 21.46
N ARG A 8 5.86 -12.45 20.76
CA ARG A 8 6.73 -11.71 19.83
C ARG A 8 5.96 -11.24 18.60
N THR A 9 5.13 -12.10 17.99
CA THR A 9 4.32 -11.71 16.83
C THR A 9 3.30 -10.65 17.19
N ARG A 10 2.62 -10.76 18.35
CA ARG A 10 1.70 -9.72 18.82
C ARG A 10 2.43 -8.41 19.08
N GLY A 11 3.57 -8.44 19.76
CA GLY A 11 4.38 -7.24 20.00
C GLY A 11 4.88 -6.59 18.70
N PHE A 12 5.15 -7.38 17.67
CA PHE A 12 5.51 -6.86 16.36
C PHE A 12 4.31 -6.26 15.64
N LEU A 13 3.20 -6.98 15.48
CA LEU A 13 2.04 -6.57 14.69
C LEU A 13 1.33 -5.34 15.27
N PHE A 14 1.27 -5.25 16.60
CA PHE A 14 0.58 -4.19 17.32
C PHE A 14 1.55 -3.18 17.94
N ALA A 15 2.76 -3.03 17.38
CA ALA A 15 3.74 -2.07 17.88
C ALA A 15 3.27 -0.61 17.73
N ASP A 16 2.44 -0.33 16.72
CA ASP A 16 1.83 0.97 16.46
C ASP A 16 0.52 0.80 15.66
N PRO A 17 -0.42 1.77 15.71
CA PRO A 17 -1.75 1.61 15.11
C PRO A 17 -1.74 1.53 13.57
N VAL A 18 -0.65 1.94 12.91
CA VAL A 18 -0.55 1.99 11.44
C VAL A 18 0.04 0.71 10.86
N ARG A 19 0.76 -0.07 11.68
CA ARG A 19 1.53 -1.23 11.21
C ARG A 19 0.72 -2.29 10.48
N LEU A 20 -0.46 -2.63 10.98
CA LEU A 20 -1.34 -3.61 10.31
C LEU A 20 -1.80 -3.10 8.94
N ILE A 21 -2.07 -1.81 8.84
CA ILE A 21 -2.49 -1.16 7.61
C ILE A 21 -1.35 -1.17 6.59
N GLU A 22 -0.12 -0.84 7.01
CA GLU A 22 1.05 -0.90 6.14
C GLU A 22 1.30 -2.31 5.61
N LEU A 23 1.27 -3.32 6.48
CA LEU A 23 1.47 -4.71 6.07
C LEU A 23 0.38 -5.16 5.11
N PHE A 24 -0.88 -4.82 5.40
CA PHE A 24 -2.01 -5.15 4.52
C PHE A 24 -1.89 -4.45 3.17
N SER A 25 -1.60 -3.15 3.16
CA SER A 25 -1.39 -2.35 1.95
C SER A 25 -0.23 -2.90 1.11
N ALA A 26 0.92 -3.16 1.74
CA ALA A 26 2.11 -3.67 1.07
C ALA A 26 1.89 -5.04 0.43
N LEU A 27 1.22 -5.98 1.12
CA LEU A 27 0.92 -7.30 0.57
C LEU A 27 -0.06 -7.21 -0.62
N ASN A 28 -1.05 -6.33 -0.54
CA ASN A 28 -1.97 -6.08 -1.66
C ASN A 28 -1.23 -5.44 -2.84
N LEU A 29 -0.34 -4.47 -2.61
CA LEU A 29 0.50 -3.89 -3.65
C LEU A 29 1.41 -4.93 -4.29
N LEU A 30 2.09 -5.79 -3.51
CA LEU A 30 2.90 -6.88 -4.07
C LEU A 30 2.08 -7.86 -4.91
N SER A 31 0.85 -8.17 -4.48
CA SER A 31 -0.06 -9.01 -5.25
C SER A 31 -0.45 -8.34 -6.58
N TRP A 32 -0.70 -7.03 -6.57
CA TRP A 32 -0.92 -6.24 -7.78
C TRP A 32 0.30 -6.19 -8.69
N ALA A 33 1.49 -5.98 -8.15
CA ALA A 33 2.73 -5.98 -8.92
C ALA A 33 2.97 -7.34 -9.58
N GLN A 34 2.75 -8.43 -8.85
CA GLN A 34 2.84 -9.79 -9.40
C GLN A 34 1.79 -10.03 -10.49
N LEU A 35 0.56 -9.58 -10.29
CA LEU A 35 -0.52 -9.70 -11.27
C LEU A 35 -0.15 -8.98 -12.57
N LEU A 36 0.31 -7.73 -12.48
CA LEU A 36 0.72 -6.94 -13.64
C LEU A 36 1.97 -7.49 -14.35
N ALA A 37 2.91 -8.07 -13.59
CA ALA A 37 4.09 -8.70 -14.17
C ALA A 37 3.77 -10.00 -14.91
N ARG A 38 2.77 -10.75 -14.45
CA ARG A 38 2.39 -12.05 -15.03
C ARG A 38 1.32 -11.96 -16.11
N GLN A 39 0.45 -10.96 -16.04
CA GLN A 39 -0.68 -10.76 -16.95
C GLN A 39 -0.74 -9.29 -17.41
N PRO A 40 0.28 -8.81 -18.16
CA PRO A 40 0.34 -7.42 -18.60
C PRO A 40 -0.84 -7.02 -19.48
N GLU A 41 -1.46 -7.98 -20.17
CA GLU A 41 -2.66 -7.80 -20.98
C GLU A 41 -3.90 -7.34 -20.18
N LEU A 42 -3.88 -7.46 -18.84
CA LEU A 42 -4.95 -6.90 -18.00
C LEU A 42 -5.12 -5.40 -18.22
N LEU A 43 -4.02 -4.66 -18.44
CA LEU A 43 -4.09 -3.23 -18.69
C LEU A 43 -4.71 -2.85 -20.04
N LEU A 44 -4.92 -3.83 -20.94
CA LEU A 44 -5.60 -3.61 -22.21
C LEU A 44 -7.13 -3.60 -22.08
N ARG A 45 -7.68 -4.01 -20.94
CA ARG A 45 -9.13 -3.96 -20.71
C ARG A 45 -9.54 -2.53 -20.36
N ASP A 46 -10.74 -2.14 -20.77
CA ASP A 46 -11.29 -0.80 -20.51
C ASP A 46 -11.31 -0.42 -19.02
N SER A 47 -11.44 -1.43 -18.15
CA SER A 47 -11.33 -1.31 -16.69
C SER A 47 -10.01 -0.79 -16.15
N TYR A 48 -8.98 -0.74 -17.00
CA TYR A 48 -7.64 -0.32 -16.66
C TYR A 48 -7.13 0.81 -17.53
N SER A 49 -8.02 1.52 -18.23
CA SER A 49 -7.68 2.69 -19.05
C SER A 49 -6.88 3.75 -18.29
N GLY A 50 -7.10 3.92 -16.98
CA GLY A 50 -6.31 4.83 -16.13
C GLY A 50 -4.83 4.47 -15.98
N PHE A 51 -4.43 3.24 -16.33
CA PHE A 51 -3.04 2.80 -16.34
C PHE A 51 -2.33 3.02 -17.67
N SER A 52 -3.06 3.44 -18.72
CA SER A 52 -2.56 3.51 -20.11
C SER A 52 -1.33 4.40 -20.31
N HIS A 53 -1.07 5.34 -19.40
CA HIS A 53 0.09 6.23 -19.46
C HIS A 53 1.43 5.53 -19.20
N LEU A 54 1.45 4.37 -18.53
CA LEU A 54 2.66 3.60 -18.27
C LEU A 54 2.46 2.14 -18.67
N GLY A 55 3.50 1.50 -19.21
CA GLY A 55 3.46 0.06 -19.48
C GLY A 55 3.24 -0.78 -18.21
N ALA A 56 2.64 -1.96 -18.34
CA ALA A 56 2.30 -2.83 -17.20
C ALA A 56 3.51 -3.16 -16.30
N LEU A 57 4.68 -3.38 -16.91
CA LEU A 57 5.91 -3.64 -16.16
C LEU A 57 6.39 -2.42 -15.35
N ASN A 58 6.18 -1.20 -15.86
CA ASN A 58 6.52 0.02 -15.14
C ASN A 58 5.60 0.23 -13.94
N TRP A 59 4.30 -0.04 -14.11
CA TRP A 59 3.36 -0.06 -12.99
C TRP A 59 3.70 -1.15 -11.97
N ALA A 60 4.02 -2.37 -12.43
CA ALA A 60 4.44 -3.46 -11.55
C ALA A 60 5.67 -3.06 -10.72
N ALA A 61 6.68 -2.48 -11.36
CA ALA A 61 7.90 -2.01 -10.69
C ALA A 61 7.60 -0.88 -9.69
N LEU A 62 6.78 0.10 -10.07
CA LEU A 62 6.39 1.22 -9.19
C LEU A 62 5.66 0.72 -7.95
N VAL A 63 4.66 -0.15 -8.14
CA VAL A 63 3.86 -0.72 -7.06
C VAL A 63 4.72 -1.59 -6.14
N ALA A 64 5.62 -2.41 -6.70
CA ALA A 64 6.56 -3.22 -5.92
C ALA A 64 7.53 -2.35 -5.12
N LEU A 65 8.01 -1.24 -5.70
CA LEU A 65 8.89 -0.28 -5.01
C LEU A 65 8.17 0.36 -3.82
N ILE A 66 6.92 0.79 -3.99
CA ILE A 66 6.12 1.37 -2.90
C ILE A 66 5.88 0.35 -1.80
N ALA A 67 5.53 -0.90 -2.15
CA ALA A 67 5.38 -1.97 -1.17
C ALA A 67 6.68 -2.26 -0.41
N GLY A 68 7.82 -2.27 -1.11
CA GLY A 68 9.14 -2.37 -0.50
C GLY A 68 9.42 -1.21 0.45
N ALA A 69 9.09 0.02 0.07
CA ALA A 69 9.24 1.21 0.90
C ALA A 69 8.35 1.20 2.16
N GLN A 70 7.23 0.45 2.17
CA GLN A 70 6.44 0.19 3.37
C GLN A 70 7.08 -0.91 4.24
N LEU A 71 7.50 -2.03 3.64
CA LEU A 71 8.01 -3.20 4.38
C LEU A 71 9.38 -2.98 4.99
N VAL A 72 10.31 -2.36 4.25
CA VAL A 72 11.69 -2.15 4.68
C VAL A 72 11.78 -1.43 6.04
N PRO A 73 11.15 -0.27 6.27
CA PRO A 73 11.22 0.41 7.57
C PRO A 73 10.38 -0.27 8.67
N VAL A 74 9.43 -1.14 8.31
CA VAL A 74 8.68 -1.97 9.29
C VAL A 74 9.52 -3.13 9.79
N LEU A 75 10.31 -3.75 8.91
CA LEU A 75 11.16 -4.91 9.20
C LEU A 75 12.53 -4.51 9.75
N LEU A 76 13.12 -3.45 9.21
CA LEU A 76 14.42 -2.92 9.59
C LEU A 76 14.22 -1.66 10.44
N ARG A 77 14.81 -1.63 11.63
CA ARG A 77 14.75 -0.46 12.52
C ARG A 77 15.65 0.66 12.00
N LEU A 78 15.19 1.39 10.98
CA LEU A 78 15.94 2.45 10.34
C LEU A 78 15.81 3.78 11.11
N ARG A 79 16.90 4.58 11.11
CA ARG A 79 16.95 5.90 11.75
C ARG A 79 15.86 6.85 11.23
N HIS A 80 15.61 6.83 9.92
CA HIS A 80 14.58 7.63 9.26
C HIS A 80 13.32 6.82 8.93
N GLY A 81 13.06 5.74 9.68
CA GLY A 81 11.97 4.81 9.39
C GLY A 81 10.60 5.47 9.35
N GLN A 82 10.31 6.43 10.24
CA GLN A 82 9.02 7.12 10.26
C GLN A 82 8.76 7.97 9.02
N THR A 83 9.75 8.75 8.57
CA THR A 83 9.64 9.56 7.35
C THR A 83 9.47 8.68 6.11
N MET A 84 10.21 7.57 6.02
CA MET A 84 10.06 6.61 4.92
C MET A 84 8.67 5.98 4.91
N ARG A 85 8.17 5.55 6.08
CA ARG A 85 6.80 5.02 6.24
C ARG A 85 5.74 6.03 5.81
N PHE A 86 5.88 7.30 6.23
CA PHE A 86 4.99 8.39 5.81
C PHE A 86 4.93 8.53 4.29
N LEU A 87 6.09 8.69 3.64
CA LEU A 87 6.17 8.84 2.19
C LEU A 87 5.59 7.63 1.46
N ALA A 88 5.92 6.42 1.92
CA ALA A 88 5.42 5.18 1.33
C ALA A 88 3.89 5.07 1.44
N MET A 89 3.31 5.49 2.57
CA MET A 89 1.85 5.51 2.76
C MET A 89 1.14 6.55 1.88
N CYS A 90 1.74 7.73 1.69
CA CYS A 90 1.22 8.72 0.74
C CYS A 90 1.25 8.20 -0.71
N CYS A 91 2.36 7.58 -1.12
CA CYS A 91 2.46 6.97 -2.45
C CYS A 91 1.45 5.84 -2.63
N ALA A 92 1.31 4.96 -1.63
CA ALA A 92 0.32 3.88 -1.65
C ALA A 92 -1.12 4.42 -1.76
N ALA A 93 -1.46 5.47 -1.01
CA ALA A 93 -2.76 6.12 -1.11
C ALA A 93 -3.05 6.63 -2.53
N GLY A 94 -2.06 7.25 -3.17
CA GLY A 94 -2.14 7.69 -4.57
C GLY A 94 -2.38 6.53 -5.53
N VAL A 95 -1.62 5.44 -5.41
CA VAL A 95 -1.80 4.24 -6.24
C VAL A 95 -3.19 3.64 -6.06
N TRP A 96 -3.65 3.46 -4.81
CA TRP A 96 -4.99 2.95 -4.53
C TRP A 96 -6.09 3.85 -5.07
N LEU A 97 -5.90 5.18 -5.04
CA LEU A 97 -6.83 6.13 -5.61
C LEU A 97 -6.92 5.97 -7.14
N VAL A 98 -5.79 5.83 -7.82
CA VAL A 98 -5.75 5.62 -9.28
C VAL A 98 -6.45 4.31 -9.66
N ILE A 99 -6.19 3.22 -8.92
CA ILE A 99 -6.90 1.94 -9.11
C ILE A 99 -8.41 2.14 -8.92
N ALA A 100 -8.83 2.79 -7.82
CA ALA A 100 -10.23 3.04 -7.53
C ALA A 100 -10.92 3.85 -8.64
N LEU A 101 -10.31 4.95 -9.08
CA LEU A 101 -10.85 5.80 -10.14
C LEU A 101 -10.97 5.07 -11.49
N SER A 102 -10.01 4.18 -11.80
CA SER A 102 -10.05 3.35 -13.02
C SER A 102 -11.21 2.35 -12.98
N PHE A 103 -11.48 1.76 -11.82
CA PHE A 103 -12.62 0.84 -11.66
C PHE A 103 -13.96 1.58 -11.67
N MET A 104 -14.01 2.81 -11.13
CA MET A 104 -15.19 3.68 -11.21
C MET A 104 -15.53 4.04 -12.66
N SER A 105 -14.54 4.48 -13.44
CA SER A 105 -14.78 4.95 -14.81
C SER A 105 -15.27 3.84 -15.73
N ALA A 106 -14.86 2.59 -15.48
CA ALA A 106 -15.26 1.44 -16.27
C ALA A 106 -16.53 0.74 -15.78
N GLY A 107 -17.21 1.25 -14.76
CA GLY A 107 -18.46 0.67 -14.25
C GLY A 107 -18.30 -0.74 -13.68
N VAL A 108 -17.10 -1.09 -13.19
CA VAL A 108 -16.83 -2.40 -12.58
C VAL A 108 -17.47 -2.48 -11.18
N SER A 109 -17.75 -3.71 -10.72
CA SER A 109 -18.35 -4.04 -9.42
C SER A 109 -18.10 -3.01 -8.30
N THR A 110 -19.19 -2.54 -7.70
CA THR A 110 -19.19 -1.51 -6.65
C THR A 110 -18.35 -1.88 -5.42
N THR A 111 -18.25 -3.17 -5.09
CA THR A 111 -17.49 -3.65 -3.93
C THR A 111 -15.98 -3.48 -4.12
N ALA A 112 -15.44 -3.78 -5.30
CA ALA A 112 -14.01 -3.63 -5.58
C ALA A 112 -13.60 -2.16 -5.51
N THR A 113 -14.39 -1.29 -6.13
CA THR A 113 -14.22 0.16 -6.08
C THR A 113 -14.23 0.68 -4.65
N ALA A 114 -15.23 0.31 -3.85
CA ALA A 114 -15.32 0.74 -2.45
C ALA A 114 -14.13 0.28 -1.61
N ASN A 115 -13.63 -0.95 -1.84
CA ASN A 115 -12.46 -1.48 -1.15
C ASN A 115 -11.19 -0.66 -1.48
N TYR A 116 -10.96 -0.31 -2.74
CA TYR A 116 -9.79 0.47 -3.14
C TYR A 116 -9.88 1.93 -2.67
N GLN A 117 -11.07 2.52 -2.66
CA GLN A 117 -11.29 3.84 -2.06
C GLN A 117 -11.00 3.82 -0.55
N LEU A 118 -11.52 2.82 0.16
CA LEU A 118 -11.28 2.65 1.59
C LEU A 118 -9.78 2.46 1.88
N LEU A 119 -9.10 1.61 1.11
CA LEU A 119 -7.65 1.44 1.19
C LEU A 119 -6.89 2.75 0.99
N SER A 120 -7.28 3.53 -0.02
CA SER A 120 -6.67 4.83 -0.30
C SER A 120 -6.85 5.80 0.88
N LEU A 121 -8.07 5.91 1.41
CA LEU A 121 -8.39 6.78 2.55
C LEU A 121 -7.65 6.34 3.82
N ILE A 122 -7.64 5.05 4.13
CA ILE A 122 -6.96 4.51 5.30
C ILE A 122 -5.44 4.71 5.16
N CYS A 123 -4.87 4.54 3.95
CA CYS A 123 -3.46 4.81 3.71
C CYS A 123 -3.12 6.30 3.90
N MET A 124 -3.97 7.20 3.41
CA MET A 124 -3.82 8.64 3.59
C MET A 124 -3.87 9.04 5.07
N ALA A 125 -4.88 8.57 5.82
CA ALA A 125 -5.03 8.84 7.25
C ALA A 125 -3.82 8.30 8.05
N SER A 126 -3.35 7.10 7.69
CA SER A 126 -2.15 6.50 8.27
C SER A 126 -0.88 7.30 7.97
N GLY A 127 -0.74 7.79 6.74
CA GLY A 127 0.34 8.70 6.35
C GLY A 127 0.32 9.96 7.21
N VAL A 128 -0.82 10.64 7.31
CA VAL A 128 -0.97 11.85 8.15
C VAL A 128 -0.57 11.58 9.60
N TYR A 129 -1.00 10.44 10.17
CA TYR A 129 -0.61 10.04 11.52
C TYR A 129 0.91 9.87 11.67
N LEU A 130 1.55 9.16 10.74
CA LEU A 130 3.01 8.95 10.74
C LEU A 130 3.77 10.28 10.58
N GLY A 131 3.31 11.15 9.69
CA GLY A 131 3.88 12.48 9.47
C GLY A 131 3.80 13.34 10.74
N TRP A 132 2.64 13.39 11.38
CA TRP A 132 2.44 14.11 12.64
C TRP A 132 3.40 13.59 13.72
N ASN A 133 3.48 12.27 13.90
CA ASN A 133 4.36 11.67 14.91
C ASN A 133 5.84 11.83 14.59
N SER A 134 6.22 11.94 13.32
CA SER A 134 7.60 12.24 12.93
C SER A 134 8.03 13.62 13.43
N SER A 135 7.19 14.64 13.27
CA SER A 135 7.49 16.02 13.68
C SER A 135 7.58 16.22 15.20
N ARG A 136 7.02 15.30 16.00
CA ARG A 136 7.11 15.36 17.47
C ARG A 136 8.40 14.77 18.03
N ASN A 137 9.08 13.91 17.25
CA ASN A 137 10.26 13.17 17.68
C ASN A 137 11.57 13.72 17.07
N SER A 138 11.47 14.68 16.16
CA SER A 138 12.57 15.45 15.56
C SER A 138 12.85 16.71 16.36
#